data_AF-A0A2G6PKW0-F1
#
_entry.id   AF-A0A2G6PKW0-F1
#
_cell.length_a   1.000
_cell.length_b   1.000
_cell.length_c   1.000
_cell.angle_alpha   90.00
_cell.angle_beta   90.00
_cell.angle_gamma   90.00
#
_symmetry.space_group_name_H-M   'P 1'
#
loop_
_entity.id
_entity.type
_entity.pdbx_description
1 polymer ?
#
loop_
_entity_poly.entity_id
_entity_poly.type
_entity_poly.pdbx_seq_one_letter_code
_entity_poly.pdbx_strand_id
1 'polypeptide(L)'
;MKTLKVFKILLFIIILHLSLFNLSFGYTGDKLDNGEKVKTIRYLKNKLNKLNNKNDDLKAQVEKMIKETGNLKNFFRDDLSQKELSDLKEIFSLYKIYSNRINKKFNKNIKKLVETEEEKKKLLLEKSLAYKRLTKYIKIEKKEEFLEFIKSDLEITKEKKDLEENLYKNNNALSRKVAIIKEKIKENNQILDEKLRKLITEKVNEKIENLKNNPKFKTLTNKEKKAVFNKSISKINMKIKQMKNNLNDLNKKKLELYNIIKNRLIELNNSLE
;
A
#
# COMPACT_ATOMS: atom_id res chain seq x y z
N MET A 1 24.22 26.95 -53.39
CA MET A 1 25.09 26.62 -52.23
C MET A 1 24.55 27.02 -50.84
N LYS A 2 23.68 28.03 -50.67
CA LYS A 2 23.14 28.43 -49.33
C LYS A 2 22.17 27.41 -48.71
N THR A 3 21.35 26.73 -49.51
CA THR A 3 20.38 25.71 -49.07
C THR A 3 21.04 24.45 -48.48
N LEU A 4 22.18 24.03 -49.05
CA LEU A 4 22.95 22.88 -48.57
C LEU A 4 23.58 23.12 -47.18
N LYS A 5 23.87 24.39 -46.83
CA LYS A 5 24.43 24.79 -45.52
C LYS A 5 23.37 24.72 -44.42
N VAL A 6 22.13 25.11 -44.71
CA VAL A 6 20.99 25.02 -43.78
C VAL A 6 20.61 23.56 -43.51
N PHE A 7 20.72 22.69 -44.51
CA PHE A 7 20.42 21.26 -44.39
C PHE A 7 21.38 20.54 -43.42
N LYS A 8 22.68 20.87 -43.44
CA LYS A 8 23.68 20.29 -42.52
C LYS A 8 23.50 20.74 -41.06
N ILE A 9 23.03 21.97 -40.84
CA ILE A 9 22.66 22.47 -39.49
C ILE A 9 21.39 21.77 -38.99
N LEU A 10 20.41 21.56 -39.87
CA LEU A 10 19.22 20.77 -39.58
C LEU A 10 19.55 19.32 -39.20
N LEU A 11 20.49 18.69 -39.91
CA LEU A 11 20.97 17.34 -39.62
C LEU A 11 21.65 17.28 -38.24
N PHE A 12 22.46 18.28 -37.89
CA PHE A 12 23.09 18.38 -36.57
C PHE A 12 22.06 18.56 -35.45
N ILE A 13 20.99 19.34 -35.66
CA ILE A 13 19.87 19.51 -34.69
C ILE A 13 19.06 18.22 -34.54
N ILE A 14 18.87 17.46 -35.63
CA ILE A 14 18.20 16.14 -35.62
C ILE A 14 19.06 15.12 -34.85
N ILE A 15 20.37 15.12 -35.05
CA ILE A 15 21.33 14.30 -34.27
C ILE A 15 21.35 14.74 -32.80
N LEU A 16 21.21 16.05 -32.52
CA LEU A 16 21.04 16.60 -31.17
C LEU A 16 19.76 16.08 -30.50
N HIS A 17 18.67 15.95 -31.27
CA HIS A 17 17.41 15.39 -30.80
C HIS A 17 17.46 13.88 -30.59
N LEU A 18 18.21 13.13 -31.41
CA LEU A 18 18.36 11.67 -31.29
C LEU A 18 19.33 11.27 -30.16
N SER A 19 20.39 12.04 -29.93
CA SER A 19 21.39 11.76 -28.88
C SER A 19 20.94 12.08 -27.45
N LEU A 20 19.89 12.89 -27.29
CA LEU A 20 19.28 13.16 -25.97
C LEU A 20 18.41 12.00 -25.44
N PHE A 21 18.18 10.95 -26.24
CA PHE A 21 17.21 9.89 -25.91
C PHE A 21 17.80 8.48 -25.69
N ASN A 22 19.12 8.30 -25.70
CA ASN A 22 19.75 7.07 -25.19
C ASN A 22 19.94 7.11 -23.66
N LEU A 23 18.89 7.51 -22.93
CA LEU A 23 18.81 7.30 -21.49
C LEU A 23 18.13 5.94 -21.27
N SER A 24 18.92 4.87 -21.25
CA SER A 24 18.47 3.62 -20.64
C SER A 24 18.32 3.89 -19.15
N PHE A 25 17.09 4.16 -18.70
CA PHE A 25 16.75 4.29 -17.30
C PHE A 25 16.79 2.90 -16.65
N GLY A 26 18.00 2.43 -16.36
CA GLY A 26 18.21 1.38 -15.38
C GLY A 26 17.92 1.98 -14.00
N TYR A 27 16.83 1.53 -13.37
CA TYR A 27 16.57 1.80 -11.96
C TYR A 27 17.69 1.16 -11.12
N THR A 28 18.79 1.88 -10.91
CA THR A 28 19.84 1.44 -10.00
C THR A 28 19.34 1.66 -8.58
N GLY A 29 18.97 0.56 -7.94
CA GLY A 29 18.47 0.52 -6.59
C GLY A 29 19.49 0.99 -5.55
N ASP A 30 18.93 1.51 -4.46
CA ASP A 30 19.45 1.47 -3.10
C ASP A 30 20.94 1.80 -2.90
N LYS A 31 21.31 3.06 -3.08
CA LYS A 31 22.36 3.69 -2.26
C LYS A 31 21.94 5.11 -1.87
N LEU A 32 21.25 5.22 -0.73
CA LEU A 32 21.15 6.46 0.03
C LEU A 32 21.71 6.16 1.42
N ASP A 33 22.99 6.47 1.55
CA ASP A 33 23.71 6.57 2.80
C ASP A 33 23.37 7.94 3.39
N ASN A 34 22.67 7.97 4.53
CA ASN A 34 22.46 9.18 5.34
C ASN A 34 22.03 8.74 6.75
N GLY A 35 22.87 9.06 7.73
CA GLY A 35 22.92 8.53 9.11
C GLY A 35 21.77 8.89 10.07
N GLU A 36 20.54 9.06 9.59
CA GLU A 36 19.35 8.91 10.43
C GLU A 36 18.74 7.53 10.18
N LYS A 37 18.09 6.93 11.18
CA LYS A 37 17.43 5.60 11.07
C LYS A 37 16.22 5.63 10.11
N VAL A 38 16.42 6.04 8.87
CA VAL A 38 15.46 5.96 7.77
C VAL A 38 15.42 4.51 7.33
N LYS A 39 14.42 3.78 7.84
CA LYS A 39 14.12 2.41 7.43
C LYS A 39 13.89 2.38 5.92
N THR A 40 14.77 1.70 5.17
CA THR A 40 14.68 1.60 3.72
C THR A 40 13.39 0.92 3.26
N ILE A 41 12.94 1.18 2.01
CA ILE A 41 11.76 0.52 1.43
C ILE A 41 11.91 -1.01 1.48
N ARG A 42 13.11 -1.52 1.23
CA ARG A 42 13.43 -2.95 1.34
C ARG A 42 13.21 -3.49 2.76
N TYR A 43 13.68 -2.78 3.78
CA TYR A 43 13.44 -3.15 5.18
C TYR A 43 11.94 -3.17 5.51
N LEU A 44 11.21 -2.14 5.10
CA LEU A 44 9.76 -2.03 5.34
C LEU A 44 8.98 -3.14 4.62
N LYS A 45 9.35 -3.47 3.38
CA LYS A 45 8.76 -4.55 2.57
C LYS A 45 9.00 -5.92 3.20
N ASN A 46 10.22 -6.21 3.66
CA ASN A 46 10.52 -7.45 4.37
C ASN A 46 9.71 -7.57 5.67
N LYS A 47 9.56 -6.47 6.41
CA LYS A 47 8.75 -6.42 7.63
C LYS A 47 7.24 -6.48 7.35
N LEU A 48 6.79 -6.14 6.14
CA LEU A 48 5.40 -6.27 5.68
C LEU A 48 5.10 -7.73 5.36
N ASN A 49 5.96 -8.39 4.58
CA ASN A 49 5.82 -9.81 4.24
C ASN A 49 5.75 -10.70 5.48
N LYS A 50 6.64 -10.47 6.47
CA LYS A 50 6.60 -11.20 7.74
C LYS A 50 5.28 -11.00 8.51
N LEU A 51 4.68 -9.81 8.47
CA LEU A 51 3.40 -9.56 9.12
C LEU A 51 2.24 -10.22 8.37
N ASN A 52 2.26 -10.23 7.05
CA ASN A 52 1.24 -10.89 6.24
C ASN A 52 1.20 -12.40 6.52
N ASN A 53 2.35 -13.08 6.43
CA ASN A 53 2.41 -14.52 6.72
C ASN A 53 1.87 -14.84 8.12
N LYS A 54 2.27 -14.05 9.13
CA LYS A 54 1.76 -14.20 10.50
C LYS A 54 0.24 -13.97 10.59
N ASN A 55 -0.31 -13.07 9.78
CA ASN A 55 -1.75 -12.80 9.76
C ASN A 55 -2.54 -13.98 9.16
N ASP A 56 -2.01 -14.58 8.09
CA ASP A 56 -2.62 -15.74 7.43
C ASP A 56 -2.59 -16.97 8.35
N ASP A 57 -1.48 -17.22 9.05
CA ASP A 57 -1.35 -18.31 10.03
C ASP A 57 -2.36 -18.16 11.19
N LEU A 58 -2.53 -16.94 11.72
CA LEU A 58 -3.49 -16.68 12.80
C LEU A 58 -4.93 -16.90 12.34
N LYS A 59 -5.24 -16.53 11.08
CA LYS A 59 -6.57 -16.75 10.50
C LYS A 59 -6.88 -18.24 10.38
N ALA A 60 -5.94 -19.03 9.88
CA ALA A 60 -6.08 -20.48 9.78
C ALA A 60 -6.28 -21.14 11.15
N GLN A 61 -5.57 -20.66 12.20
CA GLN A 61 -5.75 -21.16 13.57
C GLN A 61 -7.13 -20.84 14.13
N VAL A 62 -7.65 -19.62 13.94
CA VAL A 62 -9.01 -19.26 14.36
C VAL A 62 -10.05 -20.12 13.64
N GLU A 63 -9.88 -20.35 12.34
CA GLU A 63 -10.78 -21.21 11.55
C GLU A 63 -10.76 -22.67 12.01
N LYS A 64 -9.58 -23.19 12.38
CA LYS A 64 -9.43 -24.53 12.96
C LYS A 64 -10.16 -24.64 14.31
N MET A 65 -9.95 -23.69 15.21
CA MET A 65 -10.61 -23.66 16.53
C MET A 65 -12.14 -23.57 16.44
N ILE A 66 -12.69 -22.95 15.38
CA ILE A 66 -14.14 -22.90 15.13
C ILE A 66 -14.69 -24.29 14.78
N LYS A 67 -13.91 -25.15 14.12
CA LYS A 67 -14.34 -26.49 13.70
C LYS A 67 -14.24 -27.52 14.83
N GLU A 68 -13.38 -27.30 15.81
CA GLU A 68 -13.06 -28.28 16.87
C GLU A 68 -14.06 -28.29 18.06
N THR A 69 -14.94 -27.29 18.19
CA THR A 69 -15.94 -27.26 19.26
C THR A 69 -17.10 -28.24 18.98
N GLY A 70 -17.03 -29.41 19.61
CA GLY A 70 -17.94 -30.55 19.46
C GLY A 70 -19.34 -30.41 20.09
N ASN A 71 -20.18 -31.43 19.82
CA ASN A 71 -21.63 -31.42 19.98
C ASN A 71 -22.07 -31.80 21.41
N LEU A 72 -22.54 -30.80 22.18
CA LEU A 72 -23.05 -30.93 23.55
C LEU A 72 -24.18 -31.95 23.73
N LYS A 73 -24.88 -32.31 22.65
CA LYS A 73 -26.05 -33.19 22.66
C LYS A 73 -25.77 -34.56 23.30
N ASN A 74 -24.55 -35.07 23.15
CA ASN A 74 -24.18 -36.43 23.57
C ASN A 74 -24.05 -36.59 25.09
N PHE A 75 -24.04 -35.49 25.86
CA PHE A 75 -23.90 -35.52 27.31
C PHE A 75 -25.24 -35.51 28.06
N PHE A 76 -26.35 -35.16 27.40
CA PHE A 76 -27.65 -34.99 28.06
C PHE A 76 -28.36 -36.31 28.31
N ARG A 77 -29.12 -36.41 29.40
CA ARG A 77 -30.01 -37.56 29.66
C ARG A 77 -31.05 -37.70 28.55
N ASP A 78 -31.44 -38.94 28.28
CA ASP A 78 -32.43 -39.26 27.25
C ASP A 78 -33.88 -39.13 27.78
N ASP A 79 -34.06 -39.05 29.10
CA ASP A 79 -35.35 -39.13 29.83
C ASP A 79 -35.87 -37.76 30.35
N LEU A 80 -35.55 -36.67 29.66
CA LEU A 80 -35.91 -35.32 30.09
C LEU A 80 -37.43 -35.07 29.99
N SER A 81 -38.03 -34.55 31.06
CA SER A 81 -39.42 -34.10 31.04
C SER A 81 -39.63 -32.86 30.13
N GLN A 82 -40.87 -32.59 29.73
CA GLN A 82 -41.20 -31.40 28.92
C GLN A 82 -40.77 -30.08 29.59
N LYS A 83 -40.89 -30.01 30.92
CA LYS A 83 -40.43 -28.86 31.69
C LYS A 83 -38.90 -28.71 31.62
N GLU A 84 -38.16 -29.80 31.82
CA GLU A 84 -36.69 -29.80 31.73
C GLU A 84 -36.19 -29.49 30.32
N LEU A 85 -36.89 -29.95 29.28
CA LEU A 85 -36.62 -29.60 27.89
C LEU A 85 -36.86 -28.10 27.61
N SER A 86 -37.89 -27.51 28.22
CA SER A 86 -38.16 -26.07 28.13
C SER A 86 -37.05 -25.27 28.83
N ASP A 87 -36.67 -25.66 30.05
CA ASP A 87 -35.59 -25.03 30.79
C ASP A 87 -34.25 -25.10 30.02
N LEU A 88 -33.94 -26.25 29.41
CA LEU A 88 -32.74 -26.43 28.57
C LEU A 88 -32.73 -25.47 27.38
N LYS A 89 -33.86 -25.35 26.67
CA LYS A 89 -34.00 -24.40 25.54
C LYS A 89 -33.79 -22.96 26.01
N GLU A 90 -34.32 -22.59 27.17
CA GLU A 90 -34.13 -21.27 27.74
C GLU A 90 -32.66 -21.00 28.08
N ILE A 91 -31.97 -21.94 28.73
CA ILE A 91 -30.54 -21.85 29.05
C ILE A 91 -29.70 -21.62 27.79
N PHE A 92 -29.95 -22.38 26.72
CA PHE A 92 -29.26 -22.20 25.43
C PHE A 92 -29.58 -20.87 24.75
N SER A 93 -30.84 -20.44 24.78
CA SER A 93 -31.28 -19.17 24.19
C SER A 93 -30.60 -17.98 24.88
N LEU A 94 -30.63 -17.96 26.21
CA LEU A 94 -29.96 -16.95 27.02
C LEU A 94 -28.47 -16.92 26.73
N TYR A 95 -27.81 -18.09 26.76
CA TYR A 95 -26.38 -18.18 26.43
C TYR A 95 -26.06 -17.59 25.05
N LYS A 96 -26.84 -17.92 24.02
CA LYS A 96 -26.65 -17.39 22.67
C LYS A 96 -26.82 -15.86 22.60
N ILE A 97 -27.82 -15.32 23.28
CA ILE A 97 -28.06 -13.87 23.34
C ILE A 97 -26.88 -13.15 24.00
N TYR A 98 -26.43 -13.64 25.16
CA TYR A 98 -25.33 -13.06 25.91
C TYR A 98 -24.00 -13.16 25.16
N SER A 99 -23.67 -14.33 24.63
CA SER A 99 -22.48 -14.55 23.81
C SER A 99 -22.45 -13.61 22.60
N ASN A 100 -23.57 -13.45 21.89
CA ASN A 100 -23.65 -12.52 20.76
C ASN A 100 -23.46 -11.06 21.18
N ARG A 101 -24.01 -10.64 22.33
CA ARG A 101 -23.85 -9.27 22.84
C ARG A 101 -22.40 -8.99 23.22
N ILE A 102 -21.75 -9.91 23.93
CA ILE A 102 -20.33 -9.74 24.30
C ILE A 102 -19.43 -9.82 23.08
N ASN A 103 -19.65 -10.76 22.15
CA ASN A 103 -18.87 -10.84 20.91
C ASN A 103 -18.98 -9.57 20.06
N LYS A 104 -20.17 -8.96 19.97
CA LYS A 104 -20.35 -7.68 19.27
C LYS A 104 -19.58 -6.54 19.94
N LYS A 105 -19.59 -6.49 21.27
CA LYS A 105 -18.85 -5.48 22.04
C LYS A 105 -17.35 -5.69 21.94
N PHE A 106 -16.88 -6.93 22.10
CA PHE A 106 -15.50 -7.34 21.90
C PHE A 106 -15.00 -6.90 20.54
N ASN A 107 -15.67 -7.30 19.46
CA ASN A 107 -15.27 -6.92 18.09
C ASN A 107 -15.23 -5.40 17.86
N LYS A 108 -16.04 -4.62 18.59
CA LYS A 108 -16.04 -3.15 18.52
C LYS A 108 -14.91 -2.53 19.35
N ASN A 109 -14.57 -3.15 20.48
CA ASN A 109 -13.69 -2.61 21.52
C ASN A 109 -12.28 -3.18 21.54
N ILE A 110 -11.91 -4.14 20.67
CA ILE A 110 -10.52 -4.66 20.55
C ILE A 110 -9.47 -3.52 20.43
N LYS A 111 -9.87 -2.32 19.98
CA LYS A 111 -9.06 -1.09 20.00
C LYS A 111 -8.55 -0.68 21.39
N LYS A 112 -9.31 -0.97 22.43
CA LYS A 112 -9.04 -0.61 23.83
C LYS A 112 -8.77 -1.90 24.62
N LEU A 113 -7.49 -2.17 24.85
CA LEU A 113 -6.99 -3.41 25.44
C LEU A 113 -7.62 -3.73 26.80
N VAL A 114 -7.81 -2.71 27.65
CA VAL A 114 -8.37 -2.86 29.01
C VAL A 114 -9.84 -3.28 28.96
N GLU A 115 -10.66 -2.61 28.15
CA GLU A 115 -12.08 -2.95 27.97
C GLU A 115 -12.24 -4.35 27.35
N THR A 116 -11.29 -4.77 26.51
CA THR A 116 -11.27 -6.09 25.86
C THR A 116 -11.04 -7.22 26.87
N GLU A 117 -10.11 -7.06 27.82
CA GLU A 117 -9.83 -8.06 28.86
C GLU A 117 -11.02 -8.28 29.81
N GLU A 118 -11.69 -7.20 30.21
CA GLU A 118 -12.90 -7.29 31.05
C GLU A 118 -14.04 -8.04 30.31
N GLU A 119 -14.21 -7.76 29.02
CA GLU A 119 -15.20 -8.44 28.18
C GLU A 119 -14.88 -9.93 27.98
N LYS A 120 -13.60 -10.30 27.82
CA LYS A 120 -13.16 -11.71 27.79
C LYS A 120 -13.53 -12.43 29.09
N LYS A 121 -13.18 -11.83 30.24
CA LYS A 121 -13.49 -12.40 31.56
C LYS A 121 -14.99 -12.57 31.76
N LYS A 122 -15.77 -11.57 31.35
CA LYS A 122 -17.24 -11.63 31.43
C LYS A 122 -17.82 -12.76 30.56
N LEU A 123 -17.32 -12.94 29.33
CA LEU A 123 -17.75 -14.03 28.45
C LEU A 123 -17.45 -15.41 29.04
N LEU A 124 -16.23 -15.59 29.55
CA LEU A 124 -15.81 -16.85 30.17
C LEU A 124 -16.65 -17.17 31.41
N LEU A 125 -16.96 -16.15 32.22
CA LEU A 125 -17.83 -16.30 33.39
C LEU A 125 -19.26 -16.71 32.99
N GLU A 126 -19.87 -16.03 32.02
CA GLU A 126 -21.21 -16.35 31.55
C GLU A 126 -21.29 -17.75 30.93
N LYS A 127 -20.26 -18.15 30.18
CA LYS A 127 -20.13 -19.50 29.61
C LYS A 127 -20.00 -20.57 30.71
N SER A 128 -19.18 -20.32 31.73
CA SER A 128 -19.07 -21.18 32.92
C SER A 128 -20.41 -21.30 33.67
N LEU A 129 -21.13 -20.20 33.85
CA LEU A 129 -22.46 -20.21 34.49
C LEU A 129 -23.49 -21.00 33.67
N ALA A 130 -23.45 -20.91 32.34
CA ALA A 130 -24.30 -21.71 31.47
C ALA A 130 -24.00 -23.21 31.65
N TYR A 131 -22.72 -23.60 31.65
CA TYR A 131 -22.32 -24.99 31.90
C TYR A 131 -22.75 -25.51 33.27
N LYS A 132 -22.63 -24.70 34.32
CA LYS A 132 -23.11 -25.03 35.66
C LYS A 132 -24.63 -25.29 35.69
N ARG A 133 -25.41 -24.54 34.91
CA ARG A 133 -26.86 -24.76 34.78
C ARG A 133 -27.20 -26.02 33.98
N LEU A 134 -26.32 -26.42 33.06
CA LEU A 134 -26.50 -27.64 32.25
C LEU A 134 -26.22 -28.92 33.06
N THR A 135 -25.39 -28.85 34.12
CA THR A 135 -24.94 -30.02 34.90
C THR A 135 -26.08 -30.91 35.40
N LYS A 136 -27.25 -30.33 35.74
CA LYS A 136 -28.42 -31.11 36.21
C LYS A 136 -29.06 -32.00 35.14
N TYR A 137 -28.76 -31.77 33.86
CA TYR A 137 -29.33 -32.51 32.73
C TYR A 137 -28.35 -33.52 32.12
N ILE A 138 -27.16 -33.67 32.71
CA ILE A 138 -26.10 -34.53 32.19
C ILE A 138 -26.29 -35.97 32.70
N LYS A 139 -26.05 -36.96 31.83
CA LYS A 139 -26.00 -38.38 32.21
C LYS A 139 -24.97 -38.58 33.32
N ILE A 140 -25.29 -39.36 34.35
CA ILE A 140 -24.40 -39.50 35.52
C ILE A 140 -23.05 -40.07 35.09
N GLU A 141 -23.08 -41.09 34.24
CA GLU A 141 -21.93 -41.77 33.65
C GLU A 141 -21.09 -40.89 32.71
N LYS A 142 -21.60 -39.72 32.27
CA LYS A 142 -20.90 -38.77 31.41
C LYS A 142 -20.42 -37.51 32.12
N LYS A 143 -20.59 -37.41 33.45
CA LYS A 143 -20.23 -36.20 34.21
C LYS A 143 -18.75 -35.85 34.12
N GLU A 144 -17.86 -36.83 34.21
CA GLU A 144 -16.41 -36.60 34.12
C GLU A 144 -16.00 -36.12 32.73
N GLU A 145 -16.42 -36.83 31.68
CA GLU A 145 -16.19 -36.43 30.27
C GLU A 145 -16.76 -35.03 29.97
N PHE A 146 -17.92 -34.68 30.57
CA PHE A 146 -18.53 -33.36 30.41
C PHE A 146 -17.71 -32.25 31.09
N LEU A 147 -17.13 -32.52 32.27
CA LEU A 147 -16.26 -31.55 32.95
C LEU A 147 -14.96 -31.32 32.19
N GLU A 148 -14.39 -32.37 31.59
CA GLU A 148 -13.23 -32.26 30.72
C GLU A 148 -13.55 -31.46 29.45
N PHE A 149 -14.70 -31.75 28.81
CA PHE A 149 -15.20 -30.97 27.69
C PHE A 149 -15.33 -29.48 28.04
N ILE A 150 -15.93 -29.15 29.19
CA ILE A 150 -16.08 -27.75 29.63
C ILE A 150 -14.73 -27.06 29.77
N LYS A 151 -13.74 -27.72 30.40
CA LYS A 151 -12.40 -27.15 30.57
C LYS A 151 -11.76 -26.86 29.21
N SER A 152 -11.76 -27.85 28.32
CA SER A 152 -11.19 -27.72 26.99
C SER A 152 -11.88 -26.63 26.17
N ASP A 153 -13.21 -26.58 26.18
CA ASP A 153 -13.96 -25.58 25.42
C ASP A 153 -13.81 -24.15 26.00
N LEU A 154 -13.68 -23.98 27.33
CA LEU A 154 -13.37 -22.68 27.94
C LEU A 154 -11.96 -22.21 27.57
N GLU A 155 -10.97 -23.11 27.55
CA GLU A 155 -9.61 -22.84 27.10
C GLU A 155 -9.57 -22.44 25.62
N ILE A 156 -10.20 -23.23 24.74
CA ILE A 156 -10.33 -22.94 23.31
C ILE A 156 -10.98 -21.56 23.10
N THR A 157 -11.99 -21.22 23.89
CA THR A 157 -12.68 -19.93 23.81
C THR A 157 -11.75 -18.77 24.17
N LYS A 158 -10.96 -18.92 25.23
CA LYS A 158 -9.98 -17.92 25.65
C LYS A 158 -8.91 -17.74 24.56
N GLU A 159 -8.32 -18.84 24.11
CA GLU A 159 -7.27 -18.84 23.07
C GLU A 159 -7.77 -18.22 21.77
N LYS A 160 -8.98 -18.57 21.32
CA LYS A 160 -9.60 -17.96 20.14
C LYS A 160 -9.69 -16.45 20.27
N LYS A 161 -10.07 -15.93 21.43
CA LYS A 161 -10.21 -14.48 21.66
C LYS A 161 -8.85 -13.78 21.69
N ASP A 162 -7.84 -14.42 22.27
CA ASP A 162 -6.46 -13.92 22.24
C ASP A 162 -5.91 -13.88 20.81
N LEU A 163 -6.21 -14.90 20.01
CA LEU A 163 -5.86 -14.96 18.59
C LEU A 163 -6.56 -13.85 17.79
N GLU A 164 -7.87 -13.65 17.96
CA GLU A 164 -8.64 -12.59 17.31
C GLU A 164 -8.08 -11.19 17.64
N GLU A 165 -7.71 -10.93 18.90
CA GLU A 165 -7.05 -9.68 19.32
C GLU A 165 -5.69 -9.50 18.65
N ASN A 166 -4.87 -10.56 18.62
CA ASN A 166 -3.56 -10.54 17.97
C ASN A 166 -3.67 -10.27 16.46
N LEU A 167 -4.67 -10.86 15.80
CA LEU A 167 -4.98 -10.66 14.39
C LEU A 167 -5.33 -9.19 14.14
N TYR A 168 -6.17 -8.60 15.00
CA TYR A 168 -6.50 -7.18 14.93
C TYR A 168 -5.27 -6.26 15.13
N LYS A 169 -4.44 -6.52 16.15
CA LYS A 169 -3.19 -5.76 16.40
C LYS A 169 -2.27 -5.82 15.18
N ASN A 170 -2.11 -7.01 14.59
CA ASN A 170 -1.28 -7.21 13.40
C ASN A 170 -1.84 -6.46 12.18
N ASN A 171 -3.15 -6.50 11.94
CA ASN A 171 -3.79 -5.75 10.85
C ASN A 171 -3.60 -4.22 10.97
N ASN A 172 -3.66 -3.69 12.19
CA ASN A 172 -3.36 -2.27 12.41
C ASN A 172 -1.89 -1.94 12.15
N ALA A 173 -0.97 -2.80 12.61
CA ALA A 173 0.45 -2.63 12.33
C ALA A 173 0.75 -2.71 10.83
N LEU A 174 0.06 -3.60 10.10
CA LEU A 174 0.13 -3.73 8.65
C LEU A 174 -0.33 -2.45 7.97
N SER A 175 -1.53 -1.97 8.32
CA SER A 175 -2.13 -0.75 7.76
C SER A 175 -1.21 0.47 7.93
N ARG A 176 -0.63 0.64 9.13
CA ARG A 176 0.35 1.71 9.40
C ARG A 176 1.60 1.59 8.53
N LYS A 177 2.15 0.39 8.35
CA LYS A 177 3.32 0.18 7.48
C LYS A 177 3.00 0.45 6.01
N VAL A 178 1.82 0.08 5.53
CA VAL A 178 1.38 0.37 4.16
C VAL A 178 1.30 1.89 3.95
N ALA A 179 0.77 2.64 4.90
CA ALA A 179 0.75 4.10 4.85
C ALA A 179 2.18 4.69 4.72
N ILE A 180 3.10 4.27 5.60
CA ILE A 180 4.50 4.72 5.56
C ILE A 180 5.16 4.41 4.20
N ILE A 181 4.94 3.21 3.64
CA ILE A 181 5.50 2.84 2.33
C ILE A 181 4.93 3.74 1.23
N LYS A 182 3.62 4.03 1.25
CA LYS A 182 2.99 4.92 0.25
C LYS A 182 3.56 6.34 0.31
N GLU A 183 3.74 6.88 1.51
CA GLU A 183 4.38 8.19 1.70
C GLU A 183 5.82 8.19 1.19
N LYS A 184 6.61 7.16 1.51
CA LYS A 184 8.00 7.07 1.02
C LYS A 184 8.10 6.94 -0.49
N ILE A 185 7.18 6.22 -1.14
CA ILE A 185 7.12 6.16 -2.61
C ILE A 185 6.81 7.55 -3.19
N LYS A 186 5.88 8.28 -2.59
CA LYS A 186 5.53 9.64 -3.02
C LYS A 186 6.72 10.60 -2.90
N GLU A 187 7.39 10.62 -1.75
CA GLU A 187 8.61 11.42 -1.52
C GLU A 187 9.70 11.07 -2.53
N ASN A 188 9.98 9.78 -2.73
CA ASN A 188 11.01 9.35 -3.67
C ASN A 188 10.68 9.74 -5.11
N ASN A 189 9.41 9.66 -5.52
CA ASN A 189 8.98 10.12 -6.84
C ASN A 189 9.19 11.63 -7.01
N GLN A 190 8.88 12.43 -5.98
CA GLN A 190 9.12 13.88 -6.01
C GLN A 190 10.62 14.19 -6.16
N ILE A 191 11.47 13.56 -5.35
CA ILE A 191 12.93 13.73 -5.42
C ILE A 191 13.47 13.32 -6.80
N LEU A 192 12.99 12.22 -7.36
CA LEU A 192 13.40 11.77 -8.69
C LEU A 192 12.97 12.75 -9.78
N ASP A 193 11.73 13.24 -9.71
CA ASP A 193 11.22 14.21 -10.69
C ASP A 193 12.00 15.53 -10.60
N GLU A 194 12.33 16.01 -9.40
CA GLU A 194 13.19 17.19 -9.19
C GLU A 194 14.60 17.01 -9.76
N LYS A 195 15.25 15.88 -9.46
CA LYS A 195 16.58 15.56 -9.99
C LYS A 195 16.56 15.45 -11.52
N LEU A 196 15.52 14.85 -12.09
CA LEU A 196 15.35 14.73 -13.52
C LEU A 196 15.20 16.11 -14.19
N ARG A 197 14.36 16.99 -13.62
CA ARG A 197 14.21 18.37 -14.09
C ARG A 197 15.54 19.13 -14.08
N LYS A 198 16.31 19.01 -12.99
CA LYS A 198 17.61 19.66 -12.87
C LYS A 198 18.60 19.16 -13.94
N LEU A 199 18.75 17.84 -14.07
CA LEU A 199 19.66 17.23 -15.05
C LEU A 199 19.30 17.60 -16.49
N ILE A 200 18.00 17.65 -16.81
CA ILE A 200 17.53 18.06 -18.13
C ILE A 200 17.80 19.54 -18.38
N THR A 201 17.55 20.39 -17.40
CA THR A 201 17.83 21.82 -17.50
C THR A 201 19.32 22.07 -17.75
N GLU A 202 20.19 21.37 -17.02
CA GLU A 202 21.64 21.41 -17.20
C GLU A 202 22.03 20.95 -18.61
N LYS A 203 21.50 19.81 -19.08
CA LYS A 203 21.77 19.30 -20.44
C LYS A 203 21.27 20.24 -21.55
N VAL A 204 20.11 20.86 -21.36
CA VAL A 204 19.56 21.84 -22.30
C VAL A 204 20.47 23.06 -22.37
N ASN A 205 20.90 23.58 -21.21
CA ASN A 205 21.84 24.70 -21.14
C ASN A 205 23.19 24.38 -21.79
N GLU A 206 23.76 23.20 -21.51
CA GLU A 206 25.00 22.72 -22.16
C GLU A 206 24.86 22.72 -23.69
N LYS A 207 23.75 22.21 -24.21
CA LYS A 207 23.47 22.15 -25.65
C LYS A 207 23.28 23.54 -26.27
N ILE A 208 22.64 24.46 -25.54
CA ILE A 208 22.48 25.86 -25.94
C ILE A 208 23.83 26.55 -26.03
N GLU A 209 24.70 26.37 -25.03
CA GLU A 209 26.03 26.99 -25.04
C GLU A 209 26.90 26.43 -26.17
N ASN A 210 26.82 25.11 -26.43
CA ASN A 210 27.46 24.51 -27.60
C ASN A 210 26.95 25.10 -28.93
N LEU A 211 25.66 25.40 -29.03
CA LEU A 211 25.09 26.06 -30.21
C LEU A 211 25.59 27.51 -30.33
N LYS A 212 25.58 28.29 -29.25
CA LYS A 212 26.08 29.66 -29.23
C LYS A 212 27.57 29.72 -29.60
N ASN A 213 28.36 28.75 -29.15
CA ASN A 213 29.78 28.68 -29.43
C ASN A 213 30.12 28.13 -30.81
N ASN A 214 29.14 27.58 -31.53
CA ASN A 214 29.35 27.08 -32.88
C ASN A 214 29.74 28.24 -33.83
N PRO A 215 30.88 28.18 -34.53
CA PRO A 215 31.33 29.24 -35.43
C PRO A 215 30.29 29.62 -36.49
N LYS A 216 29.54 28.63 -37.00
CA LYS A 216 28.52 28.83 -38.02
C LYS A 216 27.26 29.51 -37.48
N PHE A 217 26.96 29.33 -36.19
CA PHE A 217 25.85 30.01 -35.54
C PHE A 217 26.24 31.43 -35.14
N LYS A 218 27.49 31.64 -34.69
CA LYS A 218 28.02 32.97 -34.36
C LYS A 218 27.91 33.94 -35.53
N THR A 219 28.24 33.48 -36.75
CA THR A 219 28.20 34.28 -37.98
C THR A 219 26.79 34.67 -38.46
N LEU A 220 25.72 34.13 -37.86
CA LEU A 220 24.35 34.46 -38.24
C LEU A 220 23.92 35.82 -37.69
N THR A 221 23.12 36.54 -38.46
CA THR A 221 22.42 37.74 -37.99
C THR A 221 21.37 37.40 -36.92
N ASN A 222 20.98 38.35 -36.08
CA ASN A 222 19.94 38.13 -35.06
C ASN A 222 18.62 37.64 -35.69
N LYS A 223 18.25 38.15 -36.87
CA LYS A 223 17.08 37.69 -37.64
C LYS A 223 17.18 36.20 -38.01
N GLU A 224 18.33 35.74 -38.47
CA GLU A 224 18.57 34.35 -38.82
C GLU A 224 18.62 33.44 -37.58
N LYS A 225 19.23 33.89 -36.48
CA LYS A 225 19.24 33.18 -35.19
C LYS A 225 17.82 33.00 -34.65
N LYS A 226 17.00 34.04 -34.68
CA LYS A 226 15.57 33.99 -34.30
C LYS A 226 14.79 32.99 -35.16
N ALA A 227 15.04 32.95 -36.48
CA ALA A 227 14.41 31.97 -37.36
C ALA A 227 14.77 30.51 -37.00
N VAL A 228 16.01 30.24 -36.57
CA VAL A 228 16.45 28.91 -36.11
C VAL A 228 15.72 28.50 -34.83
N PHE A 229 15.58 29.40 -33.86
CA PHE A 229 14.86 29.12 -32.62
C PHE A 229 13.35 28.93 -32.84
N ASN A 230 12.70 29.81 -33.61
CA ASN A 230 11.28 29.69 -33.94
C ASN A 230 10.94 28.35 -34.61
N LYS A 231 11.79 27.88 -35.53
CA LYS A 231 11.61 26.57 -36.18
C LYS A 231 11.72 25.40 -35.19
N SER A 232 12.63 25.51 -34.23
CA SER A 232 12.82 24.49 -33.18
C SER A 232 11.64 24.47 -32.21
N ILE A 233 11.15 25.64 -31.79
CA ILE A 233 9.95 25.80 -30.97
C ILE A 233 8.72 25.19 -31.67
N SER A 234 8.54 25.45 -32.97
CA SER A 234 7.43 24.89 -33.75
C SER A 234 7.43 23.36 -33.76
N LYS A 235 8.59 22.73 -33.97
CA LYS A 235 8.74 21.26 -33.91
C LYS A 235 8.40 20.70 -32.53
N ILE A 236 8.85 21.36 -31.46
CA ILE A 236 8.52 20.95 -30.09
C ILE A 236 7.01 21.06 -29.84
N ASN A 237 6.37 22.14 -30.29
CA ASN A 237 4.92 22.30 -30.18
C ASN A 237 4.15 21.18 -30.90
N MET A 238 4.60 20.74 -32.08
CA MET A 238 4.00 19.59 -32.76
C MET A 238 4.12 18.31 -31.93
N LYS A 239 5.29 18.05 -31.34
CA LYS A 239 5.50 16.89 -30.46
C LYS A 239 4.65 16.94 -29.20
N ILE A 240 4.54 18.11 -28.56
CA ILE A 240 3.64 18.36 -27.43
C ILE A 240 2.19 18.04 -27.83
N LYS A 241 1.73 18.54 -28.99
CA LYS A 241 0.37 18.31 -29.49
C LYS A 241 0.10 16.81 -29.73
N GLN A 242 1.06 16.10 -30.34
CA GLN A 242 0.98 14.64 -30.53
C GLN A 242 0.87 13.88 -29.21
N MET A 243 1.62 14.28 -28.18
CA MET A 243 1.60 13.61 -26.87
C MET A 243 0.34 13.90 -26.08
N LYS A 244 -0.24 15.10 -26.20
CA LYS A 244 -1.53 15.44 -25.57
C LYS A 244 -2.67 14.55 -26.08
N ASN A 245 -2.60 14.08 -27.32
CA ASN A 245 -3.62 13.23 -27.92
C ASN A 245 -3.55 11.75 -27.45
N ASN A 246 -2.49 11.34 -26.75
CA ASN A 246 -2.34 9.97 -26.23
C ASN A 246 -1.78 10.03 -24.81
N LEU A 247 -2.59 10.48 -23.85
CA LEU A 247 -2.13 10.79 -22.50
C LEU A 247 -1.98 9.51 -21.65
N ASN A 248 -0.74 9.09 -21.42
CA ASN A 248 -0.38 8.11 -20.40
C ASN A 248 0.69 8.70 -19.46
N ASP A 249 1.04 8.02 -18.37
CA ASP A 249 1.97 8.58 -17.38
C ASP A 249 3.38 8.83 -17.94
N LEU A 250 3.83 8.00 -18.90
CA LEU A 250 5.07 8.24 -19.63
C LEU A 250 4.99 9.52 -20.47
N ASN A 251 3.88 9.75 -21.15
CA ASN A 251 3.66 10.93 -21.99
C ASN A 251 3.46 12.19 -21.16
N LYS A 252 2.88 12.12 -19.95
CA LYS A 252 2.86 13.23 -18.98
C LYS A 252 4.28 13.64 -18.59
N LYS A 253 5.15 12.69 -18.25
CA LYS A 253 6.55 12.96 -17.94
C LYS A 253 7.27 13.59 -19.14
N LYS A 254 7.15 12.99 -20.33
CA LYS A 254 7.74 13.55 -21.57
C LYS A 254 7.26 14.97 -21.87
N LEU A 255 5.96 15.25 -21.72
CA LEU A 255 5.37 16.58 -21.93
C LEU A 255 6.03 17.64 -21.05
N GLU A 256 6.26 17.31 -19.78
CA GLU A 256 6.96 18.17 -18.84
C GLU A 256 8.38 18.54 -19.33
N LEU A 257 9.10 17.55 -19.87
CA LEU A 257 10.44 17.76 -20.42
C LEU A 257 10.41 18.66 -21.66
N TYR A 258 9.46 18.42 -22.58
CA TYR A 258 9.30 19.27 -23.76
C TYR A 258 8.95 20.71 -23.40
N ASN A 259 8.19 20.93 -22.33
CA ASN A 259 7.88 22.27 -21.84
C ASN A 259 9.13 22.97 -21.30
N ILE A 260 10.01 22.29 -20.56
CA ILE A 260 11.29 22.85 -20.09
C ILE A 260 12.14 23.31 -21.29
N ILE A 261 12.29 22.44 -22.30
CA ILE A 261 13.08 22.75 -23.50
C ILE A 261 12.46 23.93 -24.25
N LYS A 262 11.14 23.92 -24.44
CA LYS A 262 10.39 24.98 -25.13
C LYS A 262 10.60 26.34 -24.45
N ASN A 263 10.40 26.40 -23.13
CA ASN A 263 10.52 27.65 -22.38
C ASN A 263 11.93 28.22 -22.50
N ARG A 264 12.96 27.37 -22.38
CA ARG A 264 14.35 27.81 -22.50
C ARG A 264 14.69 28.35 -23.90
N LEU A 265 14.14 27.75 -24.95
CA LEU A 265 14.30 28.26 -26.31
C LEU A 265 13.57 29.58 -26.55
N ILE A 266 12.41 29.78 -25.92
CA ILE A 266 11.67 31.04 -25.97
C ILE A 266 12.46 32.17 -25.29
N GLU A 267 12.99 31.92 -24.10
CA GLU A 267 13.83 32.89 -23.37
C GLU A 267 15.02 33.37 -24.22
N LEU A 268 15.73 32.45 -24.86
CA LEU A 268 16.86 32.79 -25.74
C LEU A 268 16.45 33.53 -27.01
N ASN A 269 15.28 33.19 -27.56
CA ASN A 269 14.76 33.85 -28.74
C ASN A 269 14.42 35.32 -28.44
N ASN A 270 13.89 35.57 -27.24
CA ASN A 270 13.57 36.91 -26.76
C ASN A 270 14.83 37.71 -26.43
N SER A 271 15.90 37.07 -25.93
CA SER A 271 17.17 37.75 -25.61
C SER A 271 18.02 38.16 -26.82
N LEU A 272 17.56 37.91 -28.05
CA LEU A 272 18.26 38.25 -29.30
C LEU A 272 17.72 39.55 -29.93
N GLU A 273 17.38 40.54 -29.12
CA GLU A 273 17.07 41.90 -29.61
C GLU A 273 18.20 42.43 -30.51
#